data_AF-A0A9E6VNE4-F1
#
_entry.id   AF-A0A9E6VNE4-F1
#
_cell.length_a   1.000
_cell.length_b   1.000
_cell.length_c   1.000
_cell.angle_alpha   90.00
_cell.angle_beta   90.00
_cell.angle_gamma   90.00
#
_symmetry.space_group_name_H-M   'P 1'
#
loop_
_entity.id
_entity.type
_entity.pdbx_description
1 polymer ?
#
loop_
_entity_poly.entity_id
_entity_poly.type
_entity_poly.pdbx_seq_one_letter_code
_entity_poly.pdbx_strand_id
1 'polypeptide(L)'
;MQRESRPQASFEEDEDFEITGKESHAFSNNPLGGGIKEEELKKIKAYLGTLDDYKTDQAKLDAKAGEIQTMLKSIRKELKRYKSPGSTMTKKEADDYQDELLRVFNQMLDANPAYYLADEELLKTETLFRTALIMNARMSSDRGCEYGSNDVSDQDKEMFIDKTYWQRTPYEKEFKPTGTGTASDAVKNIFKSGTLLECDTMLTSNVYKSLLDILGPEEFNKRFNNSEALEISETGFYKDDGGQLLEQGIMEVVKIDKFEDLIPGDWVYFVNVPYYQYVLPQGIFTGENAVYEGYKTDENKPVEKKNAMFSGFGLENKTYETMLASLVAGYKGGVETWSGFDKNKQAIMASCAFFEIDPWILQYNMGLFKVEFTGEQSAVVERLGKKIEIPNIYAPPLTNEDLPRLSINDPHMRTMENSFPGISMMVKRPVASKLKGG
;
A
#
# COMPACT_ATOMS: atom_id res chain seq x y z
N MET A 1 -14.50 -34.81 -0.63
CA MET A 1 -13.69 -34.65 0.59
C MET A 1 -14.36 -33.58 1.44
N GLN A 2 -14.87 -33.94 2.62
CA GLN A 2 -15.38 -32.95 3.57
C GLN A 2 -14.16 -32.24 4.16
N ARG A 3 -14.04 -30.92 3.94
CA ARG A 3 -13.06 -30.08 4.64
C ARG A 3 -13.53 -30.00 6.10
N GLU A 4 -12.81 -30.66 7.00
CA GLU A 4 -12.93 -30.40 8.42
C GLU A 4 -12.49 -28.95 8.68
N SER A 5 -13.36 -28.18 9.33
CA SER A 5 -13.04 -26.83 9.81
C SER A 5 -11.92 -26.94 10.85
N ARG A 6 -10.73 -26.45 10.52
CA ARG A 6 -9.63 -26.33 11.48
C ARG A 6 -9.73 -25.04 12.29
N PRO A 7 -9.16 -25.02 13.51
CA PRO A 7 -9.27 -23.90 14.43
C PRO A 7 -8.49 -22.70 13.89
N GLN A 8 -9.10 -21.52 13.95
CA GLN A 8 -8.37 -20.26 13.80
C GLN A 8 -7.25 -20.23 14.85
N ALA A 9 -6.05 -19.84 14.44
CA ALA A 9 -5.03 -19.41 15.39
C ALA A 9 -5.58 -18.16 16.08
N SER A 10 -6.05 -18.33 17.32
CA SER A 10 -6.33 -17.20 18.20
C SER A 10 -4.98 -16.56 18.52
N PHE A 11 -4.77 -15.34 18.02
CA PHE A 11 -3.82 -14.44 18.66
C PHE A 11 -4.38 -14.18 20.06
N GLU A 12 -3.68 -14.65 21.09
CA GLU A 12 -3.87 -14.11 22.43
C GLU A 12 -3.37 -12.66 22.35
N GLU A 13 -4.30 -11.73 22.16
CA GLU A 13 -4.05 -10.31 22.39
C GLU A 13 -3.67 -10.18 23.86
N ASP A 14 -2.47 -9.68 24.13
CA ASP A 14 -2.08 -9.26 25.48
C ASP A 14 -3.13 -8.23 25.97
N GLU A 15 -3.93 -8.67 26.94
CA GLU A 15 -4.90 -7.86 27.67
C GLU A 15 -4.17 -6.75 28.43
N ASP A 16 -4.17 -5.54 27.86
CA ASP A 16 -4.47 -4.26 28.56
C ASP A 16 -4.28 -3.05 27.62
N PHE A 17 -4.89 -3.11 26.43
CA PHE A 17 -5.28 -1.91 25.70
C PHE A 17 -6.78 -2.02 25.37
N GLU A 18 -7.63 -1.66 26.33
CA GLU A 18 -9.06 -1.48 26.11
C GLU A 18 -9.27 -0.37 25.06
N ILE A 19 -9.34 -0.74 23.78
CA ILE A 19 -10.05 0.02 22.77
C ILE A 19 -11.52 -0.39 22.90
N THR A 20 -12.19 0.13 23.93
CA THR A 20 -13.65 0.11 24.01
C THR A 20 -14.22 1.08 22.98
N GLY A 21 -14.34 0.60 21.74
CA GLY A 21 -14.74 1.42 20.62
C GLY A 21 -15.43 0.63 19.52
N LYS A 22 -16.55 -0.04 19.82
CA LYS A 22 -17.61 -0.22 18.81
C LYS A 22 -18.25 1.14 18.54
N GLU A 23 -17.47 2.07 17.98
CA GLU A 23 -18.04 3.24 17.34
C GLU A 23 -18.55 2.79 15.98
N SER A 24 -19.85 2.48 15.92
CA SER A 24 -20.59 2.65 14.69
C SER A 24 -20.41 4.12 14.29
N HIS A 25 -19.53 4.39 13.32
CA HIS A 25 -19.33 5.73 12.79
C HIS A 25 -20.66 6.20 12.17
N ALA A 26 -21.40 6.98 12.94
CA ALA A 26 -22.54 7.74 12.46
C ALA A 26 -22.00 8.90 11.62
N PHE A 27 -21.62 8.62 10.37
CA PHE A 27 -21.54 9.66 9.36
C PHE A 27 -22.91 10.35 9.32
N SER A 28 -22.90 11.67 9.50
CA SER A 28 -24.11 12.45 9.73
C SER A 28 -25.18 12.18 8.66
N ASN A 29 -26.42 11.98 9.09
CA ASN A 29 -27.61 11.78 8.25
C ASN A 29 -27.97 13.03 7.42
N ASN A 30 -27.08 13.54 6.57
CA ASN A 30 -27.40 14.64 5.66
C ASN A 30 -27.55 14.11 4.23
N PRO A 31 -28.79 13.85 3.76
CA PRO A 31 -29.04 13.19 2.50
C PRO A 31 -28.85 14.18 1.34
N LEU A 32 -27.69 14.14 0.69
CA LEU A 32 -27.51 14.24 -0.78
C LEU A 32 -28.14 15.42 -1.57
N GLY A 33 -28.75 16.40 -0.90
CA GLY A 33 -29.54 17.46 -1.50
C GLY A 33 -28.97 18.87 -1.34
N GLY A 34 -27.92 19.03 -0.52
CA GLY A 34 -27.21 20.30 -0.41
C GLY A 34 -26.36 20.54 -1.66
N GLY A 35 -26.46 21.76 -2.22
CA GLY A 35 -25.39 22.27 -3.07
C GLY A 35 -24.03 22.17 -2.36
N ILE A 36 -22.94 22.35 -3.10
CA ILE A 36 -21.61 22.51 -2.51
C ILE A 36 -21.70 23.53 -1.38
N LYS A 37 -21.19 23.17 -0.21
CA LYS A 37 -21.24 24.07 0.96
C LYS A 37 -20.51 25.35 0.56
N GLU A 38 -21.01 26.50 1.00
CA GLU A 38 -20.39 27.79 0.68
C GLU A 38 -18.89 27.82 1.05
N GLU A 39 -18.52 27.11 2.12
CA GLU A 39 -17.13 26.91 2.54
C GLU A 39 -16.27 26.13 1.54
N GLU A 40 -16.81 25.12 0.85
CA GLU A 40 -16.09 24.40 -0.20
C GLU A 40 -15.85 25.32 -1.40
N LEU A 41 -16.84 26.12 -1.79
CA LEU A 41 -16.67 27.12 -2.86
C LEU A 41 -15.64 28.18 -2.47
N LYS A 42 -15.63 28.61 -1.20
CA LYS A 42 -14.66 29.55 -0.66
C LYS A 42 -13.24 29.00 -0.71
N LYS A 43 -13.03 27.72 -0.38
CA LYS A 43 -11.73 27.04 -0.51
C LYS A 43 -11.26 27.00 -1.97
N ILE A 44 -12.15 26.60 -2.88
CA ILE A 44 -11.86 26.59 -4.32
C ILE A 44 -11.44 27.98 -4.81
N LYS A 45 -12.22 29.02 -4.46
CA LYS A 45 -11.91 30.42 -4.84
C LYS A 45 -10.62 30.93 -4.20
N ALA A 46 -10.41 30.68 -2.91
CA ALA A 46 -9.21 31.09 -2.20
C ALA A 46 -7.96 30.47 -2.87
N TYR A 47 -8.05 29.18 -3.21
CA TYR A 47 -6.99 28.50 -3.93
C TYR A 47 -6.79 29.08 -5.34
N LEU A 48 -7.84 29.18 -6.15
CA LEU A 48 -7.73 29.69 -7.52
C LEU A 48 -7.10 31.10 -7.51
N GLY A 49 -7.41 31.91 -6.50
CA GLY A 49 -6.82 33.24 -6.31
C GLY A 49 -5.32 33.23 -5.99
N THR A 50 -4.71 32.07 -5.70
CA THR A 50 -3.25 31.91 -5.56
C THR A 50 -2.53 31.67 -6.89
N LEU A 51 -3.26 31.39 -7.97
CA LEU A 51 -2.72 31.16 -9.31
C LEU A 51 -2.62 32.45 -10.09
N ASP A 52 -1.48 32.70 -10.74
CA ASP A 52 -1.22 33.93 -11.48
C ASP A 52 -2.29 34.23 -12.55
N ASP A 53 -2.79 33.16 -13.18
CA ASP A 53 -3.85 33.20 -14.19
C ASP A 53 -5.20 33.72 -13.69
N TYR A 54 -5.44 33.73 -12.38
CA TYR A 54 -6.73 34.04 -11.75
C TYR A 54 -6.63 35.14 -10.69
N LYS A 55 -5.42 35.44 -10.19
CA LYS A 55 -5.12 36.47 -9.17
C LYS A 55 -5.75 37.84 -9.46
N THR A 56 -5.87 38.19 -10.73
CA THR A 56 -6.28 39.53 -11.16
C THR A 56 -7.64 39.56 -11.88
N ASP A 57 -8.25 38.40 -12.11
CA ASP A 57 -9.50 38.26 -12.87
C ASP A 57 -10.55 37.48 -12.08
N GLN A 58 -11.32 38.23 -11.28
CA GLN A 58 -12.40 37.69 -10.44
C GLN A 58 -13.48 36.98 -11.27
N ALA A 59 -13.75 37.44 -12.50
CA ALA A 59 -14.74 36.81 -13.36
C ALA A 59 -14.26 35.43 -13.83
N LYS A 60 -12.99 35.32 -14.21
CA LYS A 60 -12.35 34.04 -14.56
C LYS A 60 -12.30 33.07 -13.38
N LEU A 61 -12.03 33.59 -12.17
CA LEU A 61 -12.09 32.83 -10.92
C LEU A 61 -13.49 32.26 -10.64
N ASP A 62 -14.51 33.11 -10.72
CA ASP A 62 -15.90 32.72 -10.46
C ASP A 62 -16.42 31.74 -11.50
N ALA A 63 -16.06 31.92 -12.78
CA ALA A 63 -16.37 30.99 -13.86
C ALA A 63 -15.77 29.61 -13.59
N LYS A 64 -14.46 29.54 -13.27
CA LYS A 64 -13.78 28.26 -13.02
C LYS A 64 -14.31 27.56 -11.77
N ALA A 65 -14.62 28.32 -10.72
CA ALA A 65 -15.27 27.78 -9.54
C ALA A 65 -16.64 27.18 -9.90
N GLY A 66 -17.42 27.82 -10.77
CA GLY A 66 -18.69 27.31 -11.30
C GLY A 66 -18.55 26.01 -12.12
N GLU A 67 -17.48 25.88 -12.91
CA GLU A 67 -17.15 24.64 -13.63
C GLU A 67 -16.89 23.49 -12.64
N ILE A 68 -16.03 23.71 -11.64
CA ILE A 68 -15.75 22.72 -10.59
C ILE A 68 -17.03 22.33 -9.86
N GLN A 69 -17.92 23.30 -9.59
CA GLN A 69 -19.21 22.99 -8.98
C GLN A 69 -20.09 22.08 -9.87
N THR A 70 -20.10 22.34 -11.17
CA THR A 70 -20.87 21.55 -12.13
C THR A 70 -20.33 20.13 -12.22
N MET A 71 -19.00 19.99 -12.25
CA MET A 71 -18.30 18.71 -12.25
C MET A 71 -18.63 17.90 -10.99
N LEU A 72 -18.55 18.50 -9.80
CA LEU A 72 -18.93 17.86 -8.54
C LEU A 72 -20.39 17.40 -8.52
N LYS A 73 -21.30 18.19 -9.10
CA LYS A 73 -22.71 17.77 -9.27
C LYS A 73 -22.83 16.58 -10.24
N SER A 74 -22.06 16.58 -11.33
CA SER A 74 -22.02 15.48 -12.30
C SER A 74 -21.48 14.20 -11.65
N ILE A 75 -20.39 14.30 -10.89
CA ILE A 75 -19.82 13.21 -10.10
C ILE A 75 -20.85 12.63 -9.13
N ARG A 76 -21.54 13.49 -8.34
CA ARG A 76 -22.63 13.07 -7.45
C ARG A 76 -23.82 12.44 -8.19
N LYS A 77 -24.05 12.80 -9.45
CA LYS A 77 -25.09 12.19 -10.28
C LYS A 77 -24.67 10.80 -10.78
N GLU A 78 -23.43 10.64 -11.22
CA GLU A 78 -22.86 9.33 -11.59
C GLU A 78 -22.88 8.37 -10.40
N LEU A 79 -22.61 8.87 -9.18
CA LEU A 79 -22.73 8.09 -7.94
C LEU A 79 -24.12 7.45 -7.74
N LYS A 80 -25.19 8.08 -8.23
CA LYS A 80 -26.55 7.49 -8.16
C LYS A 80 -26.69 6.24 -9.02
N ARG A 81 -25.86 6.06 -10.05
CA ARG A 81 -25.85 4.83 -10.87
C ARG A 81 -25.32 3.64 -10.09
N TYR A 82 -24.40 3.83 -9.15
CA TYR A 82 -23.94 2.75 -8.27
C TYR A 82 -25.00 2.27 -7.27
N LYS A 83 -26.11 3.02 -7.12
CA LYS A 83 -27.31 2.61 -6.37
C LYS A 83 -28.41 2.01 -7.26
N SER A 84 -28.17 1.85 -8.56
CA SER A 84 -29.17 1.39 -9.51
C SER A 84 -29.32 -0.15 -9.51
N PRO A 85 -30.50 -0.69 -9.90
CA PRO A 85 -30.71 -2.12 -10.05
C PRO A 85 -29.69 -2.72 -11.05
N GLY A 86 -28.83 -3.62 -10.57
CA GLY A 86 -27.73 -4.21 -11.36
C GLY A 86 -26.34 -3.87 -10.83
N SER A 87 -26.22 -2.89 -9.92
CA SER A 87 -25.00 -2.71 -9.14
C SER A 87 -24.75 -3.91 -8.22
N THR A 88 -23.51 -4.39 -8.17
CA THR A 88 -23.09 -5.41 -7.20
C THR A 88 -22.80 -4.83 -5.82
N MET A 89 -22.79 -3.50 -5.67
CA MET A 89 -22.56 -2.84 -4.39
C MET A 89 -23.83 -2.82 -3.55
N THR A 90 -23.68 -3.13 -2.27
CA THR A 90 -24.69 -2.86 -1.25
C THR A 90 -24.93 -1.36 -1.11
N LYS A 91 -26.07 -0.97 -0.53
CA LYS A 91 -26.37 0.44 -0.26
C LYS A 91 -25.28 1.11 0.59
N LYS A 92 -24.78 0.41 1.62
CA LYS A 92 -23.72 0.90 2.50
C LYS A 92 -22.43 1.15 1.70
N GLU A 93 -22.00 0.19 0.89
CA GLU A 93 -20.81 0.37 0.05
C GLU A 93 -20.96 1.55 -0.92
N ALA A 94 -22.15 1.76 -1.49
CA ALA A 94 -22.42 2.90 -2.35
C ALA A 94 -22.42 4.25 -1.60
N ASP A 95 -22.85 4.26 -0.33
CA ASP A 95 -22.79 5.45 0.54
C ASP A 95 -21.33 5.73 0.94
N ASP A 96 -20.58 4.72 1.39
CA ASP A 96 -19.16 4.83 1.75
C ASP A 96 -18.31 5.29 0.55
N TYR A 97 -18.55 4.73 -0.63
CA TYR A 97 -17.87 5.11 -1.87
C TYR A 97 -18.14 6.58 -2.22
N GLN A 98 -19.35 7.06 -1.98
CA GLN A 98 -19.71 8.44 -2.26
C GLN A 98 -18.98 9.43 -1.33
N ASP A 99 -18.95 9.15 -0.03
CA ASP A 99 -18.24 9.98 0.94
C ASP A 99 -16.74 9.98 0.65
N GLU A 100 -16.21 8.81 0.30
CA GLU A 100 -14.82 8.65 -0.10
C GLU A 100 -14.47 9.45 -1.36
N LEU A 101 -15.33 9.43 -2.37
CA LEU A 101 -15.11 10.16 -3.62
C LEU A 101 -14.96 11.66 -3.39
N LEU A 102 -15.80 12.23 -2.52
CA LEU A 102 -15.72 13.65 -2.16
C LEU A 102 -14.44 13.95 -1.37
N ARG A 103 -14.06 13.05 -0.47
CA ARG A 103 -12.83 13.18 0.32
C ARG A 103 -11.60 13.14 -0.58
N VAL A 104 -11.50 12.14 -1.46
CA VAL A 104 -10.41 12.00 -2.44
C VAL A 104 -10.33 13.23 -3.34
N PHE A 105 -11.46 13.68 -3.87
CA PHE A 105 -11.53 14.88 -4.70
C PHE A 105 -10.95 16.12 -3.99
N ASN A 106 -11.39 16.37 -2.75
CA ASN A 106 -10.95 17.51 -1.96
C ASN A 106 -9.46 17.42 -1.59
N GLN A 107 -8.95 16.22 -1.29
CA GLN A 107 -7.53 16.07 -0.94
C GLN A 107 -6.61 16.14 -2.15
N MET A 108 -7.04 15.63 -3.31
CA MET A 108 -6.33 15.87 -4.57
C MET A 108 -6.28 17.37 -4.88
N LEU A 109 -7.36 18.12 -4.56
CA LEU A 109 -7.42 19.58 -4.73
C LEU A 109 -6.39 20.26 -3.83
N ASP A 110 -6.31 19.85 -2.58
CA ASP A 110 -5.36 20.45 -1.63
C ASP A 110 -3.89 20.14 -2.02
N ALA A 111 -3.62 18.95 -2.57
CA ALA A 111 -2.26 18.48 -2.82
C ALA A 111 -1.65 18.95 -4.15
N ASN A 112 -2.38 18.85 -5.26
CA ASN A 112 -1.89 19.34 -6.56
C ASN A 112 -3.00 20.02 -7.36
N PRO A 113 -3.28 21.28 -7.04
CA PRO A 113 -4.38 21.94 -7.69
C PRO A 113 -4.09 22.48 -9.11
N ALA A 114 -2.86 22.35 -9.63
CA ALA A 114 -2.57 22.55 -11.05
C ALA A 114 -3.19 21.45 -11.92
N TYR A 115 -3.40 20.25 -11.34
CA TYR A 115 -4.05 19.10 -11.99
C TYR A 115 -5.46 19.43 -12.53
N TYR A 116 -6.10 20.45 -11.96
CA TYR A 116 -7.50 20.82 -12.16
C TYR A 116 -7.73 21.81 -13.30
N LEU A 117 -6.64 22.43 -13.80
CA LEU A 117 -6.74 23.43 -14.86
C LEU A 117 -6.74 22.81 -16.25
N ALA A 118 -6.38 21.53 -16.38
CA ALA A 118 -6.12 20.92 -17.68
C ALA A 118 -7.38 20.40 -18.39
N ASP A 119 -8.23 19.58 -17.72
CA ASP A 119 -9.35 18.89 -18.37
C ASP A 119 -10.38 18.33 -17.36
N GLU A 120 -11.66 18.72 -17.48
CA GLU A 120 -12.76 18.30 -16.59
C GLU A 120 -13.01 16.79 -16.59
N GLU A 121 -13.09 16.18 -17.77
CA GLU A 121 -13.35 14.73 -17.87
C GLU A 121 -12.15 13.94 -17.35
N LEU A 122 -10.92 14.43 -17.56
CA LEU A 122 -9.72 13.79 -17.03
C LEU A 122 -9.76 13.71 -15.50
N LEU A 123 -10.02 14.87 -14.88
CA LEU A 123 -10.11 14.95 -13.43
C LEU A 123 -11.21 14.06 -12.87
N LYS A 124 -12.40 14.08 -13.48
CA LYS A 124 -13.52 13.21 -13.09
C LYS A 124 -13.13 11.73 -13.18
N THR A 125 -12.56 11.29 -14.30
CA THR A 125 -12.12 9.90 -14.48
C THR A 125 -11.06 9.53 -13.45
N GLU A 126 -10.12 10.42 -13.17
CA GLU A 126 -9.05 10.15 -12.21
C GLU A 126 -9.53 10.06 -10.77
N THR A 127 -10.39 10.99 -10.35
CA THR A 127 -10.99 10.96 -9.02
C THR A 127 -11.78 9.68 -8.82
N LEU A 128 -12.53 9.23 -9.84
CA LEU A 128 -13.23 7.94 -9.82
C LEU A 128 -12.24 6.77 -9.72
N PHE A 129 -11.14 6.80 -10.48
CA PHE A 129 -10.12 5.76 -10.49
C PHE A 129 -9.42 5.59 -9.16
N ARG A 130 -8.93 6.68 -8.59
CA ARG A 130 -8.28 6.69 -7.28
C ARG A 130 -9.22 6.22 -6.17
N THR A 131 -10.48 6.67 -6.21
CA THR A 131 -11.49 6.26 -5.23
C THR A 131 -11.80 4.77 -5.34
N ALA A 132 -12.01 4.25 -6.56
CA ALA A 132 -12.20 2.82 -6.77
C ALA A 132 -11.02 2.00 -6.28
N LEU A 133 -9.78 2.46 -6.52
CA LEU A 133 -8.57 1.78 -6.09
C LEU A 133 -8.47 1.71 -4.56
N ILE A 134 -8.70 2.83 -3.86
CA ILE A 134 -8.71 2.85 -2.39
C ILE A 134 -9.77 1.90 -1.84
N MET A 135 -10.99 1.95 -2.37
CA MET A 135 -12.09 1.11 -1.90
C MET A 135 -11.82 -0.38 -2.16
N ASN A 136 -11.27 -0.73 -3.34
CA ASN A 136 -10.93 -2.12 -3.65
C ASN A 136 -9.77 -2.63 -2.77
N ALA A 137 -8.77 -1.80 -2.47
CA ALA A 137 -7.69 -2.14 -1.54
C ALA A 137 -8.22 -2.46 -0.13
N ARG A 138 -9.12 -1.62 0.42
CA ARG A 138 -9.75 -1.84 1.74
C ARG A 138 -10.58 -3.11 1.83
N MET A 139 -11.22 -3.50 0.73
CA MET A 139 -12.24 -4.55 0.72
C MET A 139 -11.71 -5.90 0.23
N SER A 140 -10.43 -6.00 -0.14
CA SER A 140 -9.87 -7.23 -0.72
C SER A 140 -10.03 -8.42 0.24
N SER A 141 -9.64 -8.24 1.51
CA SER A 141 -9.78 -9.27 2.55
C SER A 141 -11.25 -9.56 2.89
N ASP A 142 -12.10 -8.53 2.97
CA ASP A 142 -13.54 -8.69 3.21
C ASP A 142 -14.25 -9.51 2.11
N ARG A 143 -13.67 -9.54 0.90
CA ARG A 143 -14.18 -10.32 -0.24
C ARG A 143 -13.62 -11.76 -0.27
N GLY A 144 -12.92 -12.18 0.77
CA GLY A 144 -12.40 -13.53 0.94
C GLY A 144 -11.17 -13.82 0.09
N CYS A 145 -10.43 -12.78 -0.31
CA CYS A 145 -9.07 -12.93 -0.76
C CYS A 145 -8.16 -13.01 0.47
N GLU A 146 -7.16 -13.89 0.45
CA GLU A 146 -6.19 -14.04 1.54
C GLU A 146 -4.76 -13.96 0.99
N TYR A 147 -3.81 -13.75 1.89
CA TYR A 147 -2.39 -13.70 1.51
C TYR A 147 -1.88 -15.10 1.12
N GLY A 148 -1.25 -15.17 -0.06
CA GLY A 148 -0.49 -16.32 -0.54
C GLY A 148 0.90 -15.90 -1.00
N SER A 149 1.86 -16.81 -0.94
CA SER A 149 3.23 -16.57 -1.39
C SER A 149 3.76 -17.80 -2.11
N ASN A 150 4.71 -17.60 -3.03
CA ASN A 150 5.41 -18.71 -3.68
C ASN A 150 6.67 -19.14 -2.92
N ASP A 151 7.09 -18.33 -1.95
CA ASP A 151 8.34 -18.52 -1.19
C ASP A 151 8.13 -19.35 0.08
N VAL A 152 6.90 -19.83 0.32
CA VAL A 152 6.54 -20.64 1.49
C VAL A 152 6.67 -22.12 1.16
N SER A 153 7.38 -22.86 2.02
CA SER A 153 7.42 -24.32 1.98
C SER A 153 6.06 -24.97 2.26
N ASP A 154 5.10 -24.18 2.74
CA ASP A 154 3.75 -24.59 3.04
C ASP A 154 2.87 -24.49 1.78
N GLN A 155 2.61 -25.65 1.16
CA GLN A 155 1.80 -25.76 -0.06
C GLN A 155 0.38 -25.20 0.14
N ASP A 156 -0.13 -25.14 1.37
CA ASP A 156 -1.45 -24.59 1.66
C ASP A 156 -1.50 -23.06 1.55
N LYS A 157 -0.34 -22.40 1.38
CA LYS A 157 -0.20 -20.94 1.22
C LYS A 157 0.38 -20.54 -0.13
N GLU A 158 0.51 -21.49 -1.05
CA GLU A 158 0.90 -21.18 -2.43
C GLU A 158 -0.14 -20.26 -3.07
N MET A 159 0.31 -19.27 -3.84
CA MET A 159 -0.60 -18.38 -4.56
C MET A 159 -1.58 -19.18 -5.42
N PHE A 160 -2.86 -18.87 -5.28
CA PHE A 160 -3.96 -19.57 -5.92
C PHE A 160 -5.00 -18.59 -6.45
N ILE A 161 -5.40 -18.82 -7.69
CA ILE A 161 -6.46 -18.10 -8.38
C ILE A 161 -7.23 -19.13 -9.23
N ASP A 162 -8.51 -18.89 -9.50
CA ASP A 162 -9.36 -19.86 -10.22
C ASP A 162 -8.79 -20.20 -11.60
N LYS A 163 -8.32 -21.45 -11.73
CA LYS A 163 -7.68 -21.98 -12.93
C LYS A 163 -8.60 -22.03 -14.16
N THR A 164 -9.91 -21.86 -13.96
CA THR A 164 -10.86 -21.70 -15.06
C THR A 164 -10.53 -20.43 -15.85
N TYR A 165 -10.26 -19.33 -15.17
CA TYR A 165 -10.06 -18.01 -15.77
C TYR A 165 -8.59 -17.65 -15.92
N TRP A 166 -7.72 -18.19 -15.06
CA TRP A 166 -6.34 -17.77 -14.94
C TRP A 166 -5.37 -18.95 -15.07
N GLN A 167 -4.31 -18.74 -15.83
CA GLN A 167 -3.17 -19.65 -15.90
C GLN A 167 -1.94 -18.94 -15.33
N ARG A 168 -1.24 -19.62 -14.43
CA ARG A 168 0.07 -19.18 -13.96
C ARG A 168 1.08 -19.35 -15.09
N THR A 169 1.90 -18.34 -15.34
CA THR A 169 2.95 -18.43 -16.37
C THR A 169 4.15 -19.24 -15.84
N PRO A 170 5.11 -19.62 -16.68
CA PRO A 170 6.37 -20.22 -16.22
C PRO A 170 7.18 -19.29 -15.31
N TYR A 171 6.90 -17.98 -15.34
CA TYR A 171 7.41 -17.03 -14.36
C TYR A 171 6.51 -17.14 -13.13
N GLU A 172 7.08 -17.63 -12.03
CA GLU A 172 6.34 -18.13 -10.86
C GLU A 172 5.38 -17.12 -10.23
N LYS A 173 5.44 -15.83 -10.58
CA LYS A 173 4.71 -14.74 -9.95
C LYS A 173 3.76 -14.00 -10.90
N GLU A 174 3.37 -14.62 -12.01
CA GLU A 174 2.49 -14.02 -13.02
C GLU A 174 1.31 -14.92 -13.38
N PHE A 175 0.15 -14.31 -13.63
CA PHE A 175 -1.08 -14.96 -14.07
C PHE A 175 -1.65 -14.25 -15.30
N LYS A 176 -2.01 -15.04 -16.31
CA LYS A 176 -2.67 -14.57 -17.54
C LYS A 176 -4.04 -15.22 -17.69
N PRO A 177 -5.01 -14.56 -18.36
CA PRO A 177 -6.27 -15.18 -18.69
C PRO A 177 -6.07 -16.44 -19.54
N THR A 178 -6.86 -17.48 -19.28
CA THR A 178 -6.91 -18.71 -20.11
C THR A 178 -7.62 -18.49 -21.45
N GLY A 179 -8.32 -17.35 -21.59
CA GLY A 179 -9.27 -17.10 -22.67
C GLY A 179 -10.68 -17.66 -22.41
N THR A 180 -10.91 -18.28 -21.25
CA THR A 180 -12.24 -18.70 -20.82
C THR A 180 -13.02 -17.53 -20.23
N GLY A 181 -14.21 -17.27 -20.76
CA GLY A 181 -15.03 -16.12 -20.34
C GLY A 181 -14.50 -14.78 -20.85
N THR A 182 -15.03 -13.68 -20.31
CA THR A 182 -14.56 -12.34 -20.65
C THR A 182 -13.48 -11.86 -19.67
N ALA A 183 -12.68 -10.85 -20.04
CA ALA A 183 -11.71 -10.22 -19.14
C ALA A 183 -12.37 -9.74 -17.84
N SER A 184 -13.58 -9.18 -17.94
CA SER A 184 -14.37 -8.75 -16.80
C SER A 184 -14.77 -9.92 -15.89
N ASP A 185 -15.05 -11.11 -16.45
CA ASP A 185 -15.38 -12.31 -15.66
C ASP A 185 -14.15 -12.82 -14.91
N ALA A 186 -12.99 -12.82 -15.59
CA ALA A 186 -11.72 -13.22 -14.98
C ALA A 186 -11.37 -12.32 -13.78
N VAL A 187 -11.45 -11.00 -13.92
CA VAL A 187 -11.17 -10.05 -12.84
C VAL A 187 -12.20 -10.17 -11.71
N LYS A 188 -13.50 -10.27 -12.01
CA LYS A 188 -14.53 -10.49 -10.98
C LYS A 188 -14.31 -11.79 -10.20
N ASN A 189 -13.74 -12.81 -10.83
CA ASN A 189 -13.50 -14.09 -10.19
C ASN A 189 -12.43 -14.00 -9.09
N ILE A 190 -11.42 -13.13 -9.23
CA ILE A 190 -10.37 -12.90 -8.21
C ILE A 190 -10.98 -12.58 -6.85
N PHE A 191 -12.01 -11.74 -6.84
CA PHE A 191 -12.67 -11.24 -5.63
C PHE A 191 -13.83 -12.13 -5.16
N LYS A 192 -13.78 -13.42 -5.53
CA LYS A 192 -14.60 -14.46 -4.91
C LYS A 192 -13.74 -15.17 -3.87
N SER A 193 -14.38 -15.69 -2.83
CA SER A 193 -13.71 -16.39 -1.73
C SER A 193 -12.76 -17.48 -2.22
N GLY A 194 -11.58 -17.57 -1.61
CA GLY A 194 -10.61 -18.66 -1.84
C GLY A 194 -9.47 -18.31 -2.78
N THR A 195 -9.31 -17.04 -3.17
CA THR A 195 -8.12 -16.53 -3.87
C THR A 195 -7.00 -16.27 -2.87
N LEU A 196 -5.79 -16.75 -3.17
CA LEU A 196 -4.56 -16.51 -2.42
C LEU A 196 -3.58 -15.74 -3.31
N LEU A 197 -3.22 -14.51 -2.95
CA LEU A 197 -2.31 -13.66 -3.74
C LEU A 197 -1.27 -12.98 -2.85
N GLU A 198 -0.16 -12.57 -3.43
CA GLU A 198 0.86 -11.74 -2.78
C GLU A 198 0.42 -10.26 -2.82
N CYS A 199 0.94 -9.38 -1.95
CA CYS A 199 0.48 -8.00 -1.83
C CYS A 199 0.56 -7.19 -3.14
N ASP A 200 1.62 -7.32 -3.95
CA ASP A 200 1.80 -6.67 -5.25
C ASP A 200 0.79 -7.20 -6.28
N THR A 201 0.62 -8.52 -6.34
CA THR A 201 -0.35 -9.14 -7.27
C THR A 201 -1.81 -8.83 -6.90
N MET A 202 -2.13 -8.73 -5.62
CA MET A 202 -3.43 -8.26 -5.17
C MET A 202 -3.65 -6.79 -5.54
N LEU A 203 -2.62 -5.94 -5.39
CA LEU A 203 -2.76 -4.54 -5.73
C LEU A 203 -2.92 -4.32 -7.24
N THR A 204 -2.19 -5.09 -8.06
CA THR A 204 -2.42 -5.16 -9.52
C THR A 204 -3.86 -5.59 -9.84
N SER A 205 -4.38 -6.59 -9.13
CA SER A 205 -5.78 -7.02 -9.26
C SER A 205 -6.77 -5.92 -8.89
N ASN A 206 -6.49 -5.14 -7.83
CA ASN A 206 -7.28 -3.99 -7.41
C ASN A 206 -7.28 -2.88 -8.46
N VAL A 207 -6.17 -2.65 -9.15
CA VAL A 207 -6.10 -1.70 -10.28
C VAL A 207 -7.07 -2.11 -11.40
N TYR A 208 -7.01 -3.36 -11.87
CA TYR A 208 -7.93 -3.83 -12.91
C TYR A 208 -9.39 -3.85 -12.47
N LYS A 209 -9.66 -4.24 -11.21
CA LYS A 209 -11.02 -4.18 -10.66
C LYS A 209 -11.57 -2.77 -10.64
N SER A 210 -10.72 -1.79 -10.30
CA SER A 210 -11.08 -0.38 -10.27
C SER A 210 -11.39 0.16 -11.67
N LEU A 211 -10.59 -0.23 -12.68
CA LEU A 211 -10.90 0.07 -14.07
C LEU A 211 -12.22 -0.55 -14.52
N LEU A 212 -12.48 -1.80 -14.16
CA LEU A 212 -13.74 -2.49 -14.46
C LEU A 212 -14.94 -1.76 -13.82
N ASP A 213 -14.79 -1.25 -12.60
CA ASP A 213 -15.87 -0.54 -11.89
C ASP A 213 -16.19 0.83 -12.50
N ILE A 214 -15.28 1.40 -13.29
CA ILE A 214 -15.42 2.73 -13.89
C ILE A 214 -15.86 2.63 -15.35
N LEU A 215 -15.19 1.76 -16.11
CA LEU A 215 -15.47 1.54 -17.53
C LEU A 215 -16.73 0.71 -17.74
N GLY A 216 -17.07 -0.13 -16.76
CA GLY A 216 -18.08 -1.17 -16.89
C GLY A 216 -17.59 -2.35 -17.73
N PRO A 217 -18.33 -3.49 -17.74
CA PRO A 217 -17.86 -4.72 -18.36
C PRO A 217 -17.62 -4.61 -19.86
N GLU A 218 -18.46 -3.90 -20.60
CA GLU A 218 -18.36 -3.80 -22.06
C GLU A 218 -17.07 -3.12 -22.51
N GLU A 219 -16.80 -1.90 -22.01
CA GLU A 219 -15.61 -1.15 -22.38
C GLU A 219 -14.34 -1.77 -21.78
N PHE A 220 -14.42 -2.32 -20.57
CA PHE A 220 -13.32 -3.09 -20.00
C PHE A 220 -12.96 -4.29 -20.89
N ASN A 221 -13.95 -5.07 -21.32
CA ASN A 221 -13.71 -6.22 -22.19
C ASN A 221 -13.15 -5.80 -23.55
N LYS A 222 -13.59 -4.68 -24.12
CA LYS A 222 -13.04 -4.15 -25.37
C LYS A 222 -11.57 -3.78 -25.23
N ARG A 223 -11.20 -3.12 -24.13
CA ARG A 223 -9.82 -2.71 -23.84
C ARG A 223 -8.89 -3.88 -23.55
N PHE A 224 -9.39 -4.91 -22.87
CA PHE A 224 -8.65 -6.09 -22.44
C PHE A 224 -9.09 -7.36 -23.18
N ASN A 225 -9.46 -7.24 -24.46
CA ASN A 225 -10.04 -8.33 -25.27
C ASN A 225 -9.02 -9.41 -25.67
N ASN A 226 -7.73 -9.12 -25.57
CA ASN A 226 -6.64 -10.07 -25.75
C ASN A 226 -6.09 -10.48 -24.38
N SER A 227 -5.86 -11.78 -24.21
CA SER A 227 -5.25 -12.35 -22.99
C SER A 227 -3.85 -11.80 -22.69
N GLU A 228 -3.23 -11.09 -23.64
CA GLU A 228 -1.94 -10.43 -23.46
C GLU A 228 -2.05 -9.04 -22.81
N ALA A 229 -3.18 -8.33 -22.93
CA ALA A 229 -3.33 -7.02 -22.29
C ALA A 229 -3.77 -7.11 -20.82
N LEU A 230 -4.18 -8.28 -20.35
CA LEU A 230 -4.55 -8.48 -18.95
C LEU A 230 -3.57 -9.46 -18.32
N GLU A 231 -2.81 -8.99 -17.35
CA GLU A 231 -1.83 -9.78 -16.61
C GLU A 231 -1.83 -9.34 -15.15
N ILE A 232 -1.89 -10.32 -14.24
CA ILE A 232 -1.66 -10.10 -12.81
C ILE A 232 -0.24 -10.58 -12.51
N SER A 233 0.66 -9.67 -12.21
CA SER A 233 2.06 -9.98 -11.92
C SER A 233 2.57 -9.22 -10.71
N GLU A 234 3.64 -9.72 -10.10
CA GLU A 234 4.45 -8.90 -9.20
C GLU A 234 5.15 -7.85 -10.06
N THR A 235 4.68 -6.61 -9.96
CA THR A 235 5.16 -5.49 -10.78
C THR A 235 6.42 -4.84 -10.21
N GLY A 236 7.05 -5.44 -9.20
CA GLY A 236 8.37 -5.11 -8.67
C GLY A 236 8.60 -3.62 -8.48
N PHE A 237 8.35 -3.08 -7.29
CA PHE A 237 8.47 -1.64 -7.02
C PHE A 237 9.86 -1.02 -7.37
N TYR A 238 10.89 -1.86 -7.45
CA TYR A 238 12.27 -1.48 -7.72
C TYR A 238 12.73 -1.73 -9.16
N LYS A 239 11.88 -2.34 -9.99
CA LYS A 239 12.18 -2.51 -11.41
C LYS A 239 11.51 -1.37 -12.16
N ASP A 240 12.30 -0.62 -12.91
CA ASP A 240 11.81 0.43 -13.81
C ASP A 240 10.88 -0.11 -14.92
N ASP A 241 10.62 -1.43 -14.96
CA ASP A 241 9.71 -2.07 -15.91
C ASP A 241 8.23 -1.97 -15.48
N GLY A 242 7.92 -1.83 -14.18
CA GLY A 242 6.60 -1.72 -13.54
C GLY A 242 5.43 -2.49 -14.17
N GLY A 243 5.75 -3.56 -14.88
CA GLY A 243 4.84 -4.46 -15.57
C GLY A 243 3.91 -3.81 -16.59
N GLN A 244 2.93 -4.62 -16.99
CA GLN A 244 1.94 -4.32 -18.02
C GLN A 244 1.16 -3.02 -17.76
N LEU A 245 0.94 -2.65 -16.49
CA LEU A 245 0.21 -1.43 -16.11
C LEU A 245 0.95 -0.14 -16.50
N LEU A 246 2.28 -0.11 -16.38
CA LEU A 246 3.09 1.03 -16.84
C LEU A 246 3.17 1.09 -18.36
N GLU A 247 3.39 -0.05 -19.02
CA GLU A 247 3.46 -0.14 -20.49
C GLU A 247 2.17 0.35 -21.15
N GLN A 248 1.03 0.07 -20.54
CA GLN A 248 -0.29 0.53 -20.99
C GLN A 248 -0.60 1.98 -20.59
N GLY A 249 0.27 2.61 -19.80
CA GLY A 249 0.09 3.95 -19.25
C GLY A 249 -1.15 4.07 -18.34
N ILE A 250 -1.56 2.96 -17.72
CA ILE A 250 -2.61 2.96 -16.68
C ILE A 250 -2.04 3.55 -15.38
N MET A 251 -0.77 3.26 -15.13
CA MET A 251 0.01 3.81 -14.04
C MET A 251 1.24 4.53 -14.61
N GLU A 252 1.80 5.47 -13.85
CA GLU A 252 3.11 6.06 -14.08
C GLU A 252 3.96 5.97 -12.83
N VAL A 253 5.29 5.99 -12.97
CA VAL A 253 6.19 6.11 -11.83
C VAL A 253 6.50 7.58 -11.61
N VAL A 254 6.16 8.08 -10.41
CA VAL A 254 6.44 9.45 -9.99
C VAL A 254 7.44 9.42 -8.87
N LYS A 255 8.48 10.25 -8.99
CA LYS A 255 9.33 10.58 -7.85
C LYS A 255 8.67 11.69 -7.04
N ILE A 256 8.44 11.44 -5.76
CA ILE A 256 8.03 12.46 -4.80
C ILE A 256 9.25 12.96 -4.04
N ASP A 257 9.27 14.23 -3.65
CA ASP A 257 10.39 14.81 -2.88
C ASP A 257 10.06 14.92 -1.39
N LYS A 258 8.78 14.96 -1.05
CA LYS A 258 8.29 14.98 0.33
C LYS A 258 6.95 14.25 0.46
N PHE A 259 6.59 13.92 1.68
CA PHE A 259 5.36 13.17 2.00
C PHE A 259 4.10 13.90 1.55
N GLU A 260 4.12 15.23 1.61
CA GLU A 260 3.00 16.10 1.23
C GLU A 260 2.70 16.08 -0.28
N ASP A 261 3.61 15.53 -1.11
CA ASP A 261 3.40 15.38 -2.55
C ASP A 261 2.58 14.11 -2.89
N LEU A 262 2.30 13.26 -1.90
CA LEU A 262 1.41 12.12 -2.05
C LEU A 262 -0.02 12.59 -2.29
N ILE A 263 -0.70 11.92 -3.22
CA ILE A 263 -2.13 12.14 -3.47
C ILE A 263 -2.91 10.85 -3.30
N PRO A 264 -4.15 10.90 -2.79
CA PRO A 264 -4.95 9.69 -2.59
C PRO A 264 -5.00 8.80 -3.84
N GLY A 265 -4.88 7.49 -3.64
CA GLY A 265 -4.79 6.49 -4.70
C GLY A 265 -3.38 6.26 -5.24
N ASP A 266 -2.37 7.00 -4.79
CA ASP A 266 -0.98 6.64 -5.08
C ASP A 266 -0.67 5.28 -4.45
N TRP A 267 -0.12 4.37 -5.26
CA TRP A 267 0.46 3.12 -4.79
C TRP A 267 1.86 3.45 -4.29
N VAL A 268 2.08 3.19 -3.00
CA VAL A 268 3.32 3.39 -2.28
C VAL A 268 3.90 2.05 -1.83
N TYR A 269 5.19 2.03 -1.52
CA TYR A 269 5.83 0.88 -0.90
C TYR A 269 6.43 1.29 0.43
N PHE A 270 6.03 0.61 1.49
CA PHE A 270 6.67 0.71 2.79
C PHE A 270 7.86 -0.24 2.84
N VAL A 271 9.05 0.32 3.01
CA VAL A 271 10.26 -0.46 3.25
C VAL A 271 10.32 -0.76 4.75
N ASN A 272 10.48 -2.02 5.12
CA ASN A 272 10.78 -2.38 6.51
C ASN A 272 12.23 -1.98 6.85
N VAL A 273 12.71 -2.34 8.03
CA VAL A 273 14.09 -2.07 8.44
C VAL A 273 15.08 -2.57 7.36
N PRO A 274 16.09 -1.77 6.96
CA PRO A 274 17.00 -2.09 5.84
C PRO A 274 17.67 -3.46 5.94
N TYR A 275 17.85 -3.93 7.18
CA TYR A 275 18.53 -5.18 7.45
C TYR A 275 17.61 -6.40 7.46
N TYR A 276 16.30 -6.22 7.30
CA TYR A 276 15.31 -7.31 7.35
C TYR A 276 15.73 -8.48 6.46
N GLN A 277 16.09 -8.21 5.21
CA GLN A 277 16.49 -9.21 4.24
C GLN A 277 17.77 -9.99 4.60
N TYR A 278 18.64 -9.45 5.45
CA TYR A 278 19.82 -10.19 5.93
C TYR A 278 19.47 -11.14 7.07
N VAL A 279 18.44 -10.78 7.84
CA VAL A 279 17.98 -11.53 9.02
C VAL A 279 16.96 -12.57 8.65
N LEU A 280 16.12 -12.29 7.66
CA LEU A 280 15.09 -13.17 7.13
C LEU A 280 15.12 -13.03 5.60
N PRO A 281 16.08 -13.67 4.90
CA PRO A 281 16.23 -13.53 3.44
C PRO A 281 15.03 -13.97 2.61
N GLN A 282 14.16 -14.80 3.21
CA GLN A 282 12.89 -15.25 2.63
C GLN A 282 11.69 -14.70 3.40
N GLY A 283 11.90 -13.70 4.25
CA GLY A 283 10.85 -13.15 5.07
C GLY A 283 9.89 -12.32 4.23
N ILE A 284 8.60 -12.59 4.38
CA ILE A 284 7.52 -11.91 3.65
C ILE A 284 7.30 -10.46 4.10
N PHE A 285 7.99 -9.99 5.15
CA PHE A 285 7.85 -8.63 5.68
C PHE A 285 9.04 -7.73 5.33
N THR A 286 9.71 -7.93 4.19
CA THR A 286 10.72 -6.97 3.70
C THR A 286 10.13 -5.58 3.47
N GLY A 287 8.83 -5.51 3.22
CA GLY A 287 8.05 -4.30 3.11
C GLY A 287 6.58 -4.61 2.81
N GLU A 288 5.82 -3.60 2.45
CA GLU A 288 4.40 -3.73 2.09
C GLU A 288 4.04 -2.80 0.93
N ASN A 289 3.36 -3.36 -0.07
CA ASN A 289 2.69 -2.58 -1.11
C ASN A 289 1.36 -2.05 -0.57
N ALA A 290 1.16 -0.74 -0.62
CA ALA A 290 -0.05 -0.13 -0.08
C ALA A 290 -0.60 0.97 -0.99
N VAL A 291 -1.91 1.21 -0.88
CA VAL A 291 -2.55 2.40 -1.44
C VAL A 291 -2.58 3.48 -0.38
N TYR A 292 -2.05 4.66 -0.71
CA TYR A 292 -2.23 5.84 0.11
C TYR A 292 -3.68 6.33 -0.02
N GLU A 293 -4.40 6.35 1.10
CA GLU A 293 -5.81 6.72 1.09
C GLU A 293 -6.00 8.22 1.26
N GLY A 294 -4.99 8.94 1.74
CA GLY A 294 -5.16 10.33 2.16
C GLY A 294 -5.12 10.48 3.68
N TYR A 295 -5.69 11.56 4.19
CA TYR A 295 -5.76 11.84 5.63
C TYR A 295 -7.15 11.57 6.19
N LYS A 296 -7.20 11.03 7.41
CA LYS A 296 -8.42 11.04 8.23
C LYS A 296 -8.62 12.46 8.76
N THR A 297 -9.45 13.25 8.11
CA THR A 297 -9.70 14.62 8.56
C THR A 297 -10.69 14.61 9.71
N ASP A 298 -10.23 14.97 10.92
CA ASP A 298 -11.04 15.82 11.79
C ASP A 298 -10.99 17.23 11.17
N GLU A 299 -12.15 17.79 10.86
CA GLU A 299 -12.29 19.04 10.14
C GLU A 299 -11.42 20.14 10.81
N ASN A 300 -10.43 20.69 10.07
CA ASN A 300 -9.58 21.87 10.37
C ASN A 300 -8.17 21.67 10.98
N LYS A 301 -7.59 20.47 11.01
CA LYS A 301 -6.17 20.32 11.42
C LYS A 301 -5.21 20.30 10.23
N PRO A 302 -3.96 20.79 10.40
CA PRO A 302 -2.90 20.58 9.42
C PRO A 302 -2.76 19.10 9.11
N VAL A 303 -2.46 18.83 7.86
CA VAL A 303 -2.08 17.52 7.37
C VAL A 303 -0.82 17.07 8.13
N GLU A 304 -0.96 16.07 8.98
CA GLU A 304 0.16 15.45 9.68
C GLU A 304 0.34 14.02 9.19
N LYS A 305 1.60 13.63 8.95
CA LYS A 305 1.98 12.29 8.49
C LYS A 305 1.37 11.15 9.32
N LYS A 306 1.24 11.34 10.64
CA LYS A 306 0.63 10.33 11.54
C LYS A 306 -0.86 10.09 11.27
N ASN A 307 -1.56 11.04 10.65
CA ASN A 307 -2.98 10.94 10.29
C ASN A 307 -3.20 10.41 8.86
N ALA A 308 -2.12 10.15 8.13
CA ALA A 308 -2.19 9.54 6.81
C ALA A 308 -2.60 8.08 6.93
N MET A 309 -3.56 7.68 6.10
CA MET A 309 -4.14 6.36 6.05
C MET A 309 -3.63 5.61 4.82
N PHE A 310 -3.45 4.31 4.98
CA PHE A 310 -2.92 3.39 3.99
C PHE A 310 -3.68 2.06 4.06
N SER A 311 -3.86 1.40 2.93
CA SER A 311 -4.31 0.02 2.88
C SER A 311 -3.33 -0.83 2.10
N GLY A 312 -2.65 -1.72 2.82
CA GLY A 312 -1.91 -2.87 2.27
C GLY A 312 -2.78 -4.13 2.34
N PHE A 313 -2.36 -5.21 1.68
CA PHE A 313 -3.14 -6.44 1.66
C PHE A 313 -2.96 -7.23 2.96
N GLY A 314 -4.03 -7.36 3.74
CA GLY A 314 -3.97 -7.87 5.12
C GLY A 314 -3.53 -6.82 6.16
N LEU A 315 -3.31 -5.58 5.72
CA LEU A 315 -2.98 -4.41 6.55
C LEU A 315 -3.85 -3.21 6.13
N GLU A 316 -5.16 -3.42 6.10
CA GLU A 316 -6.13 -2.43 5.66
C GLU A 316 -6.33 -1.32 6.70
N ASN A 317 -6.59 -0.10 6.22
CA ASN A 317 -6.95 1.07 7.04
C ASN A 317 -5.98 1.36 8.18
N LYS A 318 -4.67 1.32 7.90
CA LYS A 318 -3.61 1.64 8.86
C LYS A 318 -3.16 3.08 8.72
N THR A 319 -2.88 3.74 9.85
CA THR A 319 -2.10 4.97 9.84
C THR A 319 -0.65 4.69 9.42
N TYR A 320 0.12 5.72 9.04
CA TYR A 320 1.56 5.58 8.79
C TYR A 320 2.28 4.85 9.93
N GLU A 321 2.06 5.29 11.18
CA GLU A 321 2.73 4.72 12.36
C GLU A 321 2.31 3.26 12.62
N THR A 322 1.03 2.96 12.49
CA THR A 322 0.54 1.59 12.68
C THR A 322 0.97 0.64 11.56
N MET A 323 1.13 1.13 10.33
CA MET A 323 1.70 0.35 9.23
C MET A 323 3.16 -0.02 9.53
N LEU A 324 3.98 0.95 9.96
CA LEU A 324 5.36 0.68 10.38
C LEU A 324 5.43 -0.28 11.57
N ALA A 325 4.56 -0.09 12.57
CA ALA A 325 4.49 -0.98 13.72
C ALA A 325 4.15 -2.41 13.31
N SER A 326 3.22 -2.61 12.37
CA SER A 326 2.88 -3.93 11.81
C SER A 326 4.06 -4.59 11.10
N LEU A 327 4.83 -3.83 10.31
CA LEU A 327 6.04 -4.34 9.64
C LEU A 327 7.13 -4.74 10.64
N VAL A 328 7.35 -3.93 11.67
CA VAL A 328 8.31 -4.23 12.74
C VAL A 328 7.85 -5.44 13.57
N ALA A 329 6.55 -5.56 13.84
CA ALA A 329 5.99 -6.72 14.53
C ALA A 329 6.16 -8.01 13.71
N GLY A 330 5.89 -7.96 12.39
CA GLY A 330 6.13 -9.08 11.47
C GLY A 330 7.60 -9.50 11.42
N TYR A 331 8.53 -8.54 11.52
CA TYR A 331 9.95 -8.82 11.69
C TYR A 331 10.25 -9.55 13.02
N LYS A 332 9.76 -9.04 14.15
CA LYS A 332 10.00 -9.67 15.46
C LYS A 332 9.45 -11.10 15.52
N GLY A 333 8.19 -11.29 15.10
CA GLY A 333 7.57 -12.62 15.05
C GLY A 333 8.30 -13.57 14.09
N GLY A 334 8.77 -13.06 12.94
CA GLY A 334 9.60 -13.83 12.02
C GLY A 334 10.92 -14.30 12.65
N VAL A 335 11.62 -13.41 13.36
CA VAL A 335 12.88 -13.75 14.05
C VAL A 335 12.67 -14.80 15.15
N GLU A 336 11.60 -14.69 15.92
CA GLU A 336 11.28 -15.61 17.01
C GLU A 336 10.88 -17.01 16.52
N THR A 337 10.15 -17.09 15.41
CA THR A 337 9.65 -18.35 14.86
C THR A 337 10.64 -19.05 13.92
N TRP A 338 11.63 -18.32 13.40
CA TRP A 338 12.58 -18.89 12.45
C TRP A 338 13.61 -19.81 13.14
N SER A 339 13.31 -21.11 13.13
CA SER A 339 14.13 -22.18 13.74
C SER A 339 15.49 -22.43 13.07
N GLY A 340 15.75 -21.82 11.91
CA GLY A 340 16.98 -21.97 11.15
C GLY A 340 18.15 -21.09 11.61
N PHE A 341 17.91 -20.14 12.52
CA PHE A 341 18.95 -19.26 13.03
C PHE A 341 19.59 -19.81 14.31
N ASP A 342 20.92 -19.72 14.39
CA ASP A 342 21.65 -19.89 15.64
C ASP A 342 21.06 -18.94 16.70
N LYS A 343 20.67 -19.48 17.86
CA LYS A 343 20.09 -18.71 18.97
C LYS A 343 20.95 -17.50 19.36
N ASN A 344 22.27 -17.57 19.16
CA ASN A 344 23.17 -16.44 19.38
C ASN A 344 22.94 -15.32 18.37
N LYS A 345 22.76 -15.66 17.09
CA LYS A 345 22.43 -14.69 16.04
C LYS A 345 21.03 -14.10 16.25
N GLN A 346 20.05 -14.89 16.69
CA GLN A 346 18.73 -14.36 17.07
C GLN A 346 18.83 -13.34 18.20
N ALA A 347 19.61 -13.63 19.25
CA ALA A 347 19.80 -12.72 20.37
C ALA A 347 20.48 -11.41 19.96
N ILE A 348 21.48 -11.48 19.07
CA ILE A 348 22.16 -10.30 18.53
C ILE A 348 21.19 -9.47 17.70
N MET A 349 20.46 -10.09 16.77
CA MET A 349 19.50 -9.40 15.91
C MET A 349 18.33 -8.79 16.69
N ALA A 350 17.82 -9.51 17.70
CA ALA A 350 16.80 -9.00 18.61
C ALA A 350 17.33 -7.80 19.41
N SER A 351 18.59 -7.84 19.86
CA SER A 351 19.24 -6.71 20.55
C SER A 351 19.43 -5.52 19.61
N CYS A 352 19.88 -5.73 18.37
CA CYS A 352 20.02 -4.68 17.36
C CYS A 352 18.68 -3.97 17.10
N ALA A 353 17.62 -4.75 16.92
CA ALA A 353 16.28 -4.23 16.69
C ALA A 353 15.69 -3.52 17.93
N PHE A 354 16.03 -3.97 19.13
CA PHE A 354 15.56 -3.36 20.39
C PHE A 354 16.28 -2.05 20.72
N PHE A 355 17.57 -1.95 20.40
CA PHE A 355 18.40 -0.79 20.72
C PHE A 355 18.58 0.17 19.53
N GLU A 356 17.92 -0.08 18.39
CA GLU A 356 18.12 0.68 17.14
C GLU A 356 19.60 0.72 16.71
N ILE A 357 20.36 -0.34 17.01
CA ILE A 357 21.77 -0.46 16.66
C ILE A 357 21.89 -1.16 15.32
N ASP A 358 22.70 -0.60 14.41
CA ASP A 358 23.04 -1.27 13.14
C ASP A 358 23.65 -2.66 13.42
N PRO A 359 23.06 -3.76 12.92
CA PRO A 359 23.57 -5.11 13.13
C PRO A 359 24.98 -5.33 12.63
N TRP A 360 25.43 -4.57 11.63
CA TRP A 360 26.80 -4.63 11.14
C TRP A 360 27.79 -4.07 12.16
N ILE A 361 27.41 -3.05 12.95
CA ILE A 361 28.26 -2.59 14.06
C ILE A 361 28.50 -3.74 15.05
N LEU A 362 27.51 -4.59 15.30
CA LEU A 362 27.66 -5.74 16.18
C LEU A 362 28.41 -6.91 15.51
N GLN A 363 28.10 -7.24 14.25
CA GLN A 363 28.73 -8.35 13.52
C GLN A 363 30.21 -8.07 13.21
N TYR A 364 30.58 -6.83 12.91
CA TYR A 364 31.97 -6.42 12.65
C TYR A 364 32.80 -6.36 13.94
N ASN A 365 32.19 -5.96 15.06
CA ASN A 365 32.88 -5.91 16.35
C ASN A 365 33.07 -7.30 16.96
N MET A 366 32.13 -8.23 16.78
CA MET A 366 32.22 -9.57 17.35
C MET A 366 33.35 -10.45 16.78
N GLY A 367 33.93 -10.11 15.63
CA GLY A 367 35.10 -10.80 15.06
C GLY A 367 36.44 -10.17 15.42
N LEU A 368 36.48 -8.90 15.88
CA LEU A 368 37.74 -8.14 15.95
C LEU A 368 37.97 -7.35 17.25
N PHE A 369 36.94 -7.07 18.07
CA PHE A 369 37.15 -6.38 19.35
C PHE A 369 36.14 -6.81 20.42
N LYS A 370 36.61 -6.86 21.66
CA LYS A 370 35.78 -7.01 22.85
C LYS A 370 34.86 -5.77 22.93
N VAL A 371 33.56 -5.93 22.73
CA VAL A 371 32.59 -4.83 22.92
C VAL A 371 32.47 -4.58 24.42
N GLU A 372 33.03 -3.46 24.89
CA GLU A 372 32.79 -2.98 26.25
C GLU A 372 31.54 -2.11 26.25
N PHE A 373 30.44 -2.64 26.80
CA PHE A 373 29.24 -1.86 27.06
C PHE A 373 29.55 -0.81 28.15
N THR A 374 29.11 0.43 27.94
CA THR A 374 29.31 1.50 28.92
C THR A 374 27.98 1.87 29.60
N GLY A 375 28.03 2.13 30.90
CA GLY A 375 26.89 2.66 31.66
C GLY A 375 25.65 1.75 31.69
N GLU A 376 24.48 2.32 31.40
CA GLU A 376 23.16 1.67 31.52
C GLU A 376 23.00 0.43 30.63
N GLN A 377 23.75 0.34 29.52
CA GLN A 377 23.72 -0.81 28.61
C GLN A 377 24.23 -2.09 29.29
N SER A 378 25.24 -1.98 30.16
CA SER A 378 25.77 -3.11 30.93
C SER A 378 24.78 -3.64 31.95
N ALA A 379 23.99 -2.76 32.57
CA ALA A 379 23.00 -3.14 33.59
C ALA A 379 21.80 -3.91 33.01
N VAL A 380 21.45 -3.68 31.73
CA VAL A 380 20.40 -4.44 31.03
C VAL A 380 20.88 -5.84 30.64
N VAL A 381 22.12 -5.96 30.14
CA VAL A 381 22.75 -7.26 29.84
C VAL A 381 22.89 -8.10 31.11
N GLU A 382 23.23 -7.49 32.25
CA GLU A 382 23.27 -8.15 33.57
C GLU A 382 21.87 -8.59 34.05
N ARG A 383 20.83 -7.76 33.85
CA ARG A 383 19.44 -8.07 34.25
C ARG A 383 18.82 -9.23 33.47
N LEU A 384 19.26 -9.48 32.24
CA LEU A 384 18.77 -10.60 31.43
C LEU A 384 19.25 -11.98 31.93
N GLY A 385 20.09 -12.03 32.98
CA GLY A 385 20.29 -13.23 33.81
C GLY A 385 20.89 -14.45 33.11
N LYS A 386 21.27 -14.35 31.85
CA LYS A 386 21.96 -15.40 31.10
C LYS A 386 23.39 -14.96 30.84
N LYS A 387 24.34 -15.65 31.46
CA LYS A 387 25.68 -15.79 30.88
C LYS A 387 25.48 -16.36 29.48
N ILE A 388 25.61 -15.50 28.46
CA ILE A 388 25.78 -15.97 27.10
C ILE A 388 27.24 -16.45 27.03
N GLU A 389 27.47 -17.73 27.33
CA GLU A 389 28.71 -18.37 26.91
C GLU A 389 28.62 -18.55 25.40
N ILE A 390 29.25 -17.62 24.67
CA ILE A 390 29.48 -17.77 23.24
C ILE A 390 30.51 -18.90 23.11
N PRO A 391 30.18 -20.07 22.55
CA PRO A 391 31.18 -21.09 22.32
C PRO A 391 32.27 -20.48 21.43
N ASN A 392 33.52 -20.83 21.70
CA ASN A 392 34.66 -20.48 20.83
C ASN A 392 34.42 -21.12 19.46
N ILE A 393 33.70 -20.44 18.58
CA ILE A 393 33.62 -20.78 17.17
C ILE A 393 34.92 -20.27 16.58
N TYR A 394 35.90 -21.17 16.48
CA TYR A 394 37.09 -20.95 15.67
C TYR A 394 36.65 -20.92 14.20
N ALA A 395 36.11 -19.77 13.76
CA ALA A 395 36.12 -19.46 12.35
C ALA A 395 37.58 -19.14 11.98
N PRO A 396 38.15 -19.73 10.91
CA PRO A 396 39.46 -19.31 10.44
C PRO A 396 39.42 -17.79 10.18
N PRO A 397 40.49 -17.05 10.49
CA PRO A 397 40.52 -15.62 10.20
C PRO A 397 40.25 -15.41 8.72
N LEU A 398 39.18 -14.68 8.41
CA LEU A 398 38.91 -14.21 7.05
C LEU A 398 40.13 -13.44 6.59
N THR A 399 40.72 -13.83 5.46
CA THR A 399 41.81 -13.06 4.87
C THR A 399 41.24 -11.79 4.22
N ASN A 400 42.08 -10.79 3.98
CA ASN A 400 41.66 -9.57 3.25
C ASN A 400 41.12 -9.86 1.83
N GLU A 401 41.28 -11.09 1.33
CA GLU A 401 40.76 -11.55 0.04
C GLU A 401 39.34 -12.16 0.16
N ASP A 402 38.94 -12.62 1.36
CA ASP A 402 37.61 -13.21 1.64
C ASP A 402 36.55 -12.16 2.01
N LEU A 403 36.97 -10.92 2.25
CA LEU A 403 36.08 -9.79 2.49
C LEU A 403 35.62 -9.21 1.14
N PRO A 404 34.32 -9.20 0.80
CA PRO A 404 33.86 -8.30 -0.26
C PRO A 404 34.29 -6.89 0.14
N ARG A 405 35.01 -6.19 -0.75
CA ARG A 405 35.47 -4.81 -0.54
C ARG A 405 34.28 -3.85 -0.49
N LEU A 406 33.49 -3.92 0.57
CA LEU A 406 32.49 -2.93 0.93
C LEU A 406 33.21 -1.81 1.67
N SER A 407 33.54 -0.78 0.90
CA SER A 407 34.10 0.46 1.41
C SER A 407 33.07 1.13 2.32
N ILE A 408 33.49 1.72 3.45
CA ILE A 408 32.63 2.64 4.24
C ILE A 408 32.26 3.90 3.40
N ASN A 409 32.91 4.09 2.25
CA ASN A 409 32.51 5.07 1.23
C ASN A 409 31.65 4.46 0.10
N ASP A 410 31.10 3.26 0.29
CA ASP A 410 30.09 2.73 -0.63
C ASP A 410 28.86 3.65 -0.60
N PRO A 411 28.48 4.25 -1.74
CA PRO A 411 27.31 5.13 -1.84
C PRO A 411 26.03 4.48 -1.30
N HIS A 412 25.90 3.15 -1.38
CA HIS A 412 24.75 2.41 -0.88
C HIS A 412 24.66 2.38 0.66
N MET A 413 25.78 2.53 1.36
CA MET A 413 25.82 2.59 2.83
C MET A 413 25.48 4.00 3.35
N ARG A 414 25.86 5.07 2.63
CA ARG A 414 25.48 6.45 3.02
C ARG A 414 24.00 6.76 2.80
N THR A 415 23.34 6.06 1.89
CA THR A 415 21.87 6.11 1.78
C THR A 415 21.16 5.43 2.96
N MET A 416 21.85 4.58 3.72
CA MET A 416 21.25 3.87 4.85
C MET A 416 21.20 4.68 6.17
N GLU A 417 22.02 5.72 6.37
CA GLU A 417 21.88 6.58 7.55
C GLU A 417 20.57 7.41 7.57
N ASN A 418 19.86 7.49 6.43
CA ASN A 418 18.51 8.04 6.33
C ASN A 418 17.40 6.96 6.31
N SER A 419 17.76 5.68 6.50
CA SER A 419 16.87 4.54 6.24
C SER A 419 16.20 3.99 7.49
N PHE A 420 15.42 4.84 8.14
CA PHE A 420 14.36 4.36 9.02
C PHE A 420 13.27 3.68 8.18
N PRO A 421 12.53 2.71 8.75
CA PRO A 421 11.38 2.13 8.07
C PRO A 421 10.43 3.25 7.64
N GLY A 422 9.98 3.19 6.39
CA GLY A 422 9.30 4.31 5.78
C GLY A 422 8.87 4.08 4.35
N ILE A 423 8.26 5.10 3.76
CA ILE A 423 7.74 5.04 2.39
C ILE A 423 8.87 5.32 1.40
N SER A 424 8.95 4.51 0.36
CA SER A 424 9.78 4.78 -0.82
C SER A 424 9.38 6.11 -1.49
N MET A 425 10.38 6.88 -1.92
CA MET A 425 10.18 8.15 -2.63
C MET A 425 9.76 7.97 -4.09
N MET A 426 9.73 6.74 -4.58
CA MET A 426 9.14 6.38 -5.86
C MET A 426 7.73 5.88 -5.59
N VAL A 427 6.74 6.38 -6.33
CA VAL A 427 5.35 5.94 -6.19
C VAL A 427 4.77 5.58 -7.55
N LYS A 428 3.86 4.62 -7.60
CA LYS A 428 3.08 4.30 -8.80
C LYS A 428 1.77 5.09 -8.73
N ARG A 429 1.53 5.93 -9.72
CA ARG A 429 0.42 6.86 -9.75
C ARG A 429 -0.59 6.48 -10.83
N PRO A 430 -1.90 6.36 -10.53
CA PRO A 430 -2.93 6.17 -11.55
C PRO A 430 -2.98 7.32 -12.57
N VAL A 431 -3.06 7.00 -13.86
CA VAL A 431 -3.09 7.98 -14.96
C VAL A 431 -4.39 7.84 -15.77
N ALA A 432 -5.32 8.77 -15.56
CA ALA A 432 -6.60 8.74 -16.27
C ALA A 432 -6.52 9.19 -17.74
N SER A 433 -5.44 9.89 -18.15
CA SER A 433 -5.34 10.45 -19.50
C SER A 433 -5.32 9.38 -20.60
N LYS A 434 -4.87 8.18 -20.27
CA LYS A 434 -4.88 7.00 -21.15
C LYS A 434 -6.17 6.20 -21.11
N LEU A 435 -7.12 6.58 -20.25
CA LEU A 435 -8.47 6.00 -20.24
C LEU A 435 -9.39 6.65 -21.27
N LYS A 436 -9.02 7.83 -21.80
CA LYS A 436 -9.75 8.50 -22.87
C LYS A 436 -9.34 7.94 -24.24
N GLY A 437 -10.29 7.42 -25.02
CA GLY A 437 -10.10 7.13 -26.44
C GLY A 437 -10.31 5.69 -26.92
N GLY A 438 -11.16 4.91 -26.25
CA GLY A 438 -11.61 3.60 -26.73
C GLY A 438 -12.71 3.68 -27.78
#